data_AF-A0A803LCI3-F1
#
_entry.id   AF-A0A803LCI3-F1
#
_cell.length_a   1.000
_cell.length_b   1.000
_cell.length_c   1.000
_cell.angle_alpha   90.00
_cell.angle_beta   90.00
_cell.angle_gamma   90.00
#
_symmetry.space_group_name_H-M   'P 1'
#
loop_
_entity.id
_entity.type
_entity.pdbx_description
1 polymer ?
#
loop_
_entity_poly.entity_id
_entity_poly.type
_entity_poly.pdbx_seq_one_letter_code
_entity_poly.pdbx_strand_id
1 'polypeptide(L)'
;MESIHQALQSSKITDIKVTTPHSLAILPPLMSPSSGHFQKGYDHVFFGPLLEFHRKTKSPFMVNPYPYFGFNASMIEFAIFKKNDGVLDKATGLKYYNMFDYLMDGVYSAMKRLGYDDVDIAVGETGWPSAGDPATEPAATLDNAVSYNGNLVKHLKSGKGTPLMPNRTFDTYIFALFNENLKESVSERNYGLFRPDFSPVYDVGVLKSPSQAGGPTAAPTAPSPTESGGKWCVAKPDATDDKLQGNLDYVCSLGIDCKPIQDGGPCFDPNTVRSHASYAMNAYYHINGQQDSDCFFDGTGVVTSSNPSMISTLTYSRALFPFHYLNRLCITLTMIVFRN
;
A
#
# COMPACT_ATOMS: atom_id res chain seq x y z
N MET A 1 26.55 15.09 -1.21
CA MET A 1 26.77 13.71 -1.70
C MET A 1 28.26 13.38 -1.78
N GLU A 2 29.07 14.23 -2.41
CA GLU A 2 30.53 14.05 -2.54
C GLU A 2 31.25 13.79 -1.21
N SER A 3 31.03 14.61 -0.18
CA SER A 3 31.67 14.41 1.13
C SER A 3 31.32 13.06 1.77
N ILE A 4 30.09 12.57 1.60
CA ILE A 4 29.68 11.26 2.11
C ILE A 4 30.41 10.16 1.34
N HIS A 5 30.48 10.27 0.01
CA HIS A 5 31.21 9.30 -0.81
C HIS A 5 32.71 9.27 -0.49
N GLN A 6 33.33 10.43 -0.29
CA GLN A 6 34.74 10.54 0.13
C GLN A 6 34.98 9.93 1.52
N ALA A 7 34.05 10.10 2.46
CA ALA A 7 34.13 9.48 3.77
C ALA A 7 34.05 7.95 3.69
N LEU A 8 33.17 7.41 2.85
CA LEU A 8 33.08 5.97 2.59
C LEU A 8 34.38 5.44 1.98
N GLN A 9 34.92 6.11 0.97
CA GLN A 9 36.21 5.76 0.35
C GLN A 9 37.37 5.79 1.35
N SER A 10 37.46 6.84 2.18
CA SER A 10 38.49 6.98 3.20
C SER A 10 38.40 5.90 4.27
N SER A 11 37.18 5.42 4.55
CA SER A 11 36.89 4.32 5.45
C SER A 11 37.02 2.93 4.80
N LYS A 12 37.41 2.87 3.51
CA LYS A 12 37.51 1.64 2.70
C LYS A 12 36.18 0.87 2.57
N ILE A 13 35.05 1.57 2.64
CA ILE A 13 33.72 1.01 2.42
C ILE A 13 33.35 1.25 0.94
N THR A 14 33.37 0.20 0.13
CA THR A 14 33.22 0.29 -1.34
C THR A 14 31.87 -0.20 -1.88
N ASP A 15 31.13 -0.92 -1.04
CA ASP A 15 29.85 -1.57 -1.33
C ASP A 15 28.62 -0.71 -1.01
N ILE A 16 28.79 0.37 -0.23
CA ILE A 16 27.74 1.37 0.02
C ILE A 16 27.79 2.47 -1.05
N LYS A 17 26.65 2.71 -1.71
CA LYS A 17 26.50 3.76 -2.73
C LYS A 17 25.71 4.94 -2.15
N VAL A 18 26.12 6.16 -2.53
CA VAL A 18 25.44 7.40 -2.13
C VAL A 18 24.46 7.80 -3.22
N THR A 19 23.20 8.02 -2.86
CA THR A 19 22.18 8.53 -3.78
C THR A 19 21.30 9.58 -3.11
N THR A 20 20.33 10.13 -3.85
CA THR A 20 19.31 11.04 -3.37
C THR A 20 17.96 10.67 -4.01
N PRO A 21 16.89 10.46 -3.24
CA PRO A 21 15.58 10.14 -3.79
C PRO A 21 14.89 11.40 -4.35
N HIS A 22 14.18 11.24 -5.47
CA HIS A 22 13.42 12.32 -6.09
C HIS A 22 11.97 11.94 -6.33
N SER A 23 11.04 12.82 -5.90
CA SER A 23 9.68 12.82 -6.43
C SER A 23 9.71 13.02 -7.95
N LEU A 24 8.73 12.47 -8.68
CA LEU A 24 8.62 12.70 -10.12
C LEU A 24 8.21 14.12 -10.52
N ALA A 25 7.93 15.01 -9.55
CA ALA A 25 7.77 16.44 -9.80
C ALA A 25 9.03 17.13 -10.40
N ILE A 26 10.16 16.42 -10.43
CA ILE A 26 11.36 16.81 -11.20
C ILE A 26 11.14 16.83 -12.71
N LEU A 27 10.04 16.22 -13.19
CA LEU A 27 9.56 16.28 -14.57
C LEU A 27 8.29 17.16 -14.61
N PRO A 28 8.03 17.88 -15.71
CA PRO A 28 6.70 18.40 -15.98
C PRO A 28 5.72 17.24 -16.23
N PRO A 29 4.40 17.49 -16.23
CA PRO A 29 3.41 16.48 -16.61
C PRO A 29 3.77 15.81 -17.94
N LEU A 30 3.96 14.49 -17.90
CA LEU A 30 4.37 13.72 -19.07
C LEU A 30 3.22 13.62 -20.07
N MET A 31 3.48 14.00 -21.32
CA MET A 31 2.56 13.76 -22.44
C MET A 31 2.78 12.37 -23.05
N SER A 32 4.04 11.94 -23.10
CA SER A 32 4.49 10.59 -23.45
C SER A 32 5.82 10.31 -22.74
N PRO A 33 6.23 9.04 -22.58
CA PRO A 33 7.51 8.72 -21.95
C PRO A 33 8.69 9.32 -22.73
N SER A 34 8.70 9.22 -24.07
CA SER A 34 9.74 9.84 -24.91
C SER A 34 9.84 11.37 -24.81
N SER A 35 8.79 12.06 -24.37
CA SER A 35 8.79 13.50 -24.14
C SER A 35 9.44 13.92 -22.82
N GLY A 36 9.75 12.95 -21.94
CA GLY A 36 10.32 13.21 -20.62
C GLY A 36 11.59 14.07 -20.67
N HIS A 37 11.62 15.10 -19.83
CA HIS A 37 12.74 16.02 -19.63
C HIS A 37 12.64 16.60 -18.21
N PHE A 38 13.77 16.97 -17.61
CA PHE A 38 13.75 17.63 -16.30
C PHE A 38 13.15 19.04 -16.40
N GLN A 39 12.60 19.54 -15.30
CA GLN A 39 12.10 20.91 -15.20
C GLN A 39 13.12 21.92 -15.74
N LYS A 40 12.64 22.82 -16.61
CA LYS A 40 13.47 23.83 -17.26
C LYS A 40 14.23 24.66 -16.23
N GLY A 41 15.55 24.82 -16.42
CA GLY A 41 16.42 25.57 -15.53
C GLY A 41 17.08 24.72 -14.44
N TYR A 42 16.58 23.50 -14.19
CA TYR A 42 17.22 22.54 -13.29
C TYR A 42 17.98 21.44 -14.04
N ASP A 43 17.60 21.17 -15.29
CA ASP A 43 18.20 20.18 -16.18
C ASP A 43 19.74 20.20 -16.17
N HIS A 44 20.38 21.30 -16.58
CA HIS A 44 21.83 21.38 -16.67
C HIS A 44 22.49 21.85 -15.37
N VAL A 45 21.81 22.67 -14.57
CA VAL A 45 22.41 23.30 -13.38
C VAL A 45 22.37 22.37 -12.17
N PHE A 46 21.34 21.53 -12.05
CA PHE A 46 21.15 20.63 -10.92
C PHE A 46 21.28 19.16 -11.34
N PHE A 47 20.49 18.71 -12.33
CA PHE A 47 20.46 17.29 -12.71
C PHE A 47 21.70 16.86 -13.48
N GLY A 48 22.30 17.73 -14.30
CA GLY A 48 23.56 17.43 -15.01
C GLY A 48 24.69 17.01 -14.05
N PRO A 49 25.11 17.87 -13.10
CA PRO A 49 26.13 17.52 -12.11
C PRO A 49 25.76 16.32 -11.23
N LEU A 50 24.48 16.18 -10.89
CA LEU A 50 23.99 15.06 -10.09
C LEU A 50 24.11 13.71 -10.84
N LEU A 51 23.70 13.67 -12.10
CA LEU A 51 23.81 12.47 -12.95
C LEU A 51 25.28 12.14 -13.24
N GLU A 52 26.14 13.14 -13.40
CA GLU A 52 27.58 12.94 -13.54
C GLU A 52 28.19 12.34 -12.27
N PHE A 53 27.75 12.78 -11.08
CA PHE A 53 28.14 12.14 -9.82
C PHE A 53 27.73 10.66 -9.80
N HIS A 54 26.49 10.35 -10.19
CA HIS A 54 26.00 8.96 -10.25
C HIS A 54 26.80 8.10 -11.22
N ARG A 55 27.08 8.62 -12.42
CA ARG A 55 27.93 7.96 -13.42
C ARG A 55 29.33 7.66 -12.90
N LYS A 56 30.00 8.64 -12.28
CA LYS A 56 31.36 8.51 -11.73
C LYS A 56 31.44 7.50 -10.58
N THR A 57 30.45 7.51 -9.72
CA THR A 57 30.42 6.69 -8.49
C THR A 57 29.77 5.33 -8.67
N LYS A 58 29.18 5.07 -9.85
CA LYS A 58 28.37 3.88 -10.15
C LYS A 58 27.27 3.70 -9.10
N SER A 59 26.61 4.80 -8.75
CA SER A 59 25.44 4.82 -7.88
C SER A 59 24.19 5.07 -8.74
N PRO A 60 23.02 4.53 -8.36
CA PRO A 60 21.81 4.75 -9.13
C PRO A 60 21.23 6.14 -8.85
N PHE A 61 20.59 6.73 -9.85
CA PHE A 61 19.65 7.83 -9.70
C PHE A 61 18.35 7.30 -9.11
N MET A 62 17.96 7.76 -7.92
CA MET A 62 16.81 7.22 -7.20
C MET A 62 15.57 8.09 -7.40
N VAL A 63 14.46 7.47 -7.79
CA VAL A 63 13.17 8.14 -8.04
C VAL A 63 12.03 7.47 -7.30
N ASN A 64 10.96 8.22 -7.03
CA ASN A 64 9.76 7.73 -6.35
C ASN A 64 8.55 7.79 -7.31
N PRO A 65 8.42 6.83 -8.25
CA PRO A 65 7.33 6.75 -9.20
C PRO A 65 6.04 6.29 -8.51
N TYR A 66 5.12 7.23 -8.24
CA TYR A 66 3.80 6.93 -7.70
C TYR A 66 2.70 7.15 -8.76
N PRO A 67 2.24 6.09 -9.45
CA PRO A 67 1.03 6.13 -10.27
C PRO A 67 -0.19 6.70 -9.56
N TYR A 68 -0.32 6.46 -8.25
CA TYR A 68 -1.43 6.96 -7.42
C TYR A 68 -1.63 8.48 -7.51
N PHE A 69 -0.59 9.28 -7.67
CA PHE A 69 -0.74 10.75 -7.75
C PHE A 69 -0.96 11.28 -9.18
N GLY A 70 -0.75 10.44 -10.21
CA GLY A 70 -0.71 10.87 -11.61
C GLY A 70 -1.89 10.42 -12.48
N PHE A 71 -2.84 9.67 -11.92
CA PHE A 71 -3.95 9.11 -12.68
C PHE A 71 -5.22 10.00 -12.61
N ASN A 72 -6.08 9.85 -13.61
CA ASN A 72 -7.46 10.30 -13.58
C ASN A 72 -8.37 9.07 -13.60
N ALA A 73 -9.66 9.22 -13.28
CA ALA A 73 -10.57 8.08 -13.12
C ALA A 73 -10.61 7.11 -14.31
N SER A 74 -10.43 7.57 -15.56
CA SER A 74 -10.42 6.68 -16.73
C SER A 74 -9.11 5.91 -16.91
N MET A 75 -8.05 6.27 -16.19
CA MET A 75 -6.74 5.63 -16.23
C MET A 75 -6.49 4.68 -15.05
N ILE A 76 -7.48 4.42 -14.19
CA ILE A 76 -7.29 3.59 -13.00
C ILE A 76 -6.71 2.21 -13.34
N GLU A 77 -7.27 1.52 -14.33
CA GLU A 77 -6.82 0.18 -14.74
C GLU A 77 -5.37 0.19 -15.25
N PHE A 78 -4.98 1.27 -15.95
CA PHE A 78 -3.60 1.50 -16.38
C PHE A 78 -2.67 1.81 -15.20
N ALA A 79 -3.15 2.51 -14.18
CA ALA A 79 -2.37 2.84 -12.99
C ALA A 79 -2.09 1.62 -12.11
N ILE A 80 -3.04 0.66 -12.03
CA ILE A 80 -2.98 -0.51 -11.13
C ILE A 80 -2.66 -1.84 -11.83
N PHE A 81 -2.06 -1.78 -13.02
CA PHE A 81 -1.62 -2.94 -13.83
C PHE A 81 -2.76 -3.91 -14.24
N LYS A 82 -4.00 -3.45 -14.30
CA LYS A 82 -5.10 -4.26 -14.83
C LYS A 82 -5.18 -4.16 -16.36
N LYS A 83 -5.97 -5.05 -16.97
CA LYS A 83 -6.15 -5.08 -18.41
C LYS A 83 -6.73 -3.75 -18.90
N ASN A 84 -6.06 -3.14 -19.86
CA ASN A 84 -6.46 -1.88 -20.48
C ASN A 84 -5.98 -1.85 -21.94
N ASP A 85 -6.43 -0.85 -22.69
CA ASP A 85 -6.09 -0.73 -24.11
C ASP A 85 -4.64 -0.31 -24.37
N GLY A 86 -3.91 0.15 -23.35
CA GLY A 86 -2.55 0.64 -23.42
C GLY A 86 -2.43 2.04 -24.04
N VAL A 87 -1.39 2.78 -23.63
CA VAL A 87 -1.09 4.13 -24.10
C VAL A 87 0.03 4.06 -25.13
N LEU A 88 -0.24 4.52 -26.35
CA LEU A 88 0.75 4.57 -27.43
C LEU A 88 1.60 5.84 -27.33
N ASP A 89 2.91 5.68 -27.21
CA ASP A 89 3.87 6.75 -27.46
C ASP A 89 4.11 6.88 -28.97
N LYS A 90 3.52 7.89 -29.59
CA LYS A 90 3.57 8.09 -31.04
C LYS A 90 4.99 8.34 -31.57
N ALA A 91 5.89 8.90 -30.76
CA ALA A 91 7.23 9.24 -31.23
C ALA A 91 8.13 7.99 -31.33
N THR A 92 7.90 6.99 -30.48
CA THR A 92 8.69 5.75 -30.44
C THR A 92 7.96 4.56 -31.06
N GLY A 93 6.64 4.64 -31.21
CA GLY A 93 5.78 3.52 -31.60
C GLY A 93 5.56 2.49 -30.49
N LEU A 94 6.10 2.73 -29.29
CA LEU A 94 5.99 1.82 -28.15
C LEU A 94 4.66 2.01 -27.43
N LYS A 95 4.11 0.90 -26.94
CA LYS A 95 2.84 0.88 -26.23
C LYS A 95 3.05 0.46 -24.77
N TYR A 96 2.50 1.26 -23.86
CA TYR A 96 2.61 1.08 -22.43
C TYR A 96 1.30 0.52 -21.89
N TYR A 97 1.38 -0.51 -21.07
CA TYR A 97 0.20 -1.17 -20.50
C TYR A 97 0.05 -0.93 -19.00
N ASN A 98 1.00 -0.24 -18.38
CA ASN A 98 0.90 0.21 -17.01
C ASN A 98 1.61 1.56 -16.83
N MET A 99 1.17 2.32 -15.83
CA MET A 99 1.69 3.66 -15.55
C MET A 99 3.09 3.64 -14.94
N PHE A 100 3.48 2.59 -14.22
CA PHE A 100 4.83 2.46 -13.67
C PHE A 100 5.90 2.51 -14.77
N ASP A 101 5.77 1.66 -15.80
CA ASP A 101 6.66 1.64 -16.96
C ASP A 101 6.68 2.99 -17.67
N TYR A 102 5.50 3.61 -17.82
CA TYR A 102 5.34 4.91 -18.47
C TYR A 102 6.13 6.01 -17.72
N LEU A 103 6.05 6.03 -16.38
CA LEU A 103 6.76 6.99 -15.55
C LEU A 103 8.28 6.72 -15.57
N MET A 104 8.69 5.47 -15.45
CA MET A 104 10.10 5.06 -15.48
C MET A 104 10.77 5.41 -16.80
N ASP A 105 10.08 5.20 -17.93
CA ASP A 105 10.59 5.57 -19.25
C ASP A 105 10.58 7.09 -19.51
N GLY A 106 9.71 7.82 -18.81
CA GLY A 106 9.76 9.28 -18.73
C GLY A 106 11.03 9.78 -18.05
N VAL A 107 11.41 9.18 -16.91
CA VAL A 107 12.66 9.49 -16.20
C VAL A 107 13.87 9.15 -17.07
N TYR A 108 13.89 7.96 -17.67
CA TYR A 108 14.97 7.53 -18.56
C TYR A 108 15.14 8.47 -19.75
N SER A 109 14.04 8.89 -20.38
CA SER A 109 14.07 9.86 -21.48
C SER A 109 14.65 11.21 -21.04
N ALA A 110 14.33 11.67 -19.83
CA ALA A 110 14.91 12.90 -19.28
C ALA A 110 16.42 12.79 -19.06
N MET A 111 16.90 11.69 -18.50
CA MET A 111 18.33 11.41 -18.31
C MET A 111 19.05 11.31 -19.65
N LYS A 112 18.47 10.58 -20.61
CA LYS A 112 19.01 10.39 -21.96
C LYS A 112 19.19 11.71 -22.71
N ARG A 113 18.27 12.68 -22.55
CA ARG A 113 18.38 14.01 -23.16
C ARG A 113 19.60 14.79 -22.67
N LEU A 114 20.02 14.56 -21.44
CA LEU A 114 21.25 15.12 -20.89
C LEU A 114 22.49 14.27 -21.21
N GLY A 115 22.30 13.16 -21.91
CA GLY A 115 23.35 12.22 -22.29
C GLY A 115 23.77 11.27 -21.18
N TYR A 116 22.88 10.93 -20.24
CA TYR A 116 23.13 10.04 -19.08
C TYR A 116 22.26 8.77 -19.09
N ASP A 117 22.03 8.18 -20.26
CA ASP A 117 21.27 6.93 -20.42
C ASP A 117 22.00 5.68 -19.88
N ASP A 118 23.29 5.79 -19.58
CA ASP A 118 24.11 4.76 -18.93
C ASP A 118 24.00 4.73 -17.40
N VAL A 119 23.37 5.74 -16.78
CA VAL A 119 23.21 5.80 -15.33
C VAL A 119 22.07 4.88 -14.88
N ASP A 120 22.31 4.12 -13.82
CA ASP A 120 21.29 3.23 -13.23
C ASP A 120 20.17 3.98 -12.54
N ILE A 121 18.98 3.36 -12.52
CA ILE A 121 17.79 3.91 -11.85
C ILE A 121 17.40 2.94 -10.73
N ALA A 122 17.15 3.49 -9.55
CA ALA A 122 16.53 2.77 -8.43
C ALA A 122 15.18 3.40 -8.10
N VAL A 123 14.22 2.58 -7.68
CA VAL A 123 12.90 3.05 -7.25
C VAL A 123 12.89 3.17 -5.75
N GLY A 124 13.11 4.39 -5.25
CA GLY A 124 13.15 4.69 -3.83
C GLY A 124 11.81 4.45 -3.16
N GLU A 125 10.70 4.84 -3.77
CA GLU A 125 9.40 4.53 -3.19
C GLU A 125 8.33 4.38 -4.27
N THR A 126 7.45 3.41 -4.08
CA THR A 126 6.23 3.28 -4.86
C THR A 126 5.22 2.43 -4.11
N GLY A 127 3.93 2.70 -4.27
CA GLY A 127 2.89 2.01 -3.53
C GLY A 127 1.51 2.55 -3.82
N TRP A 128 0.51 1.96 -3.17
CA TRP A 128 -0.88 2.37 -3.27
C TRP A 128 -1.59 2.21 -1.92
N PRO A 129 -2.31 3.22 -1.44
CA PRO A 129 -2.95 3.18 -0.13
C PRO A 129 -4.19 2.28 -0.14
N SER A 130 -4.38 1.48 0.91
CA SER A 130 -5.50 0.54 1.05
C SER A 130 -6.79 1.17 1.58
N ALA A 131 -6.72 2.42 2.05
CA ALA A 131 -7.87 3.19 2.50
C ALA A 131 -7.56 4.68 2.36
N GLY A 132 -8.53 5.49 1.97
CA GLY A 132 -8.44 6.96 1.92
C GLY A 132 -9.78 7.60 2.26
N ASP A 133 -9.84 8.94 2.21
CA ASP A 133 -11.10 9.64 2.36
C ASP A 133 -12.05 9.29 1.19
N PRO A 134 -13.25 8.73 1.42
CA PRO A 134 -14.11 8.28 0.33
C PRO A 134 -14.58 9.40 -0.61
N ALA A 135 -14.63 10.64 -0.13
CA ALA A 135 -15.08 11.79 -0.92
C ALA A 135 -13.97 12.37 -1.80
N THR A 136 -12.72 12.36 -1.33
CA THR A 136 -11.59 12.98 -2.04
C THR A 136 -10.60 11.99 -2.64
N GLU A 137 -10.55 10.76 -2.14
CA GLU A 137 -9.57 9.73 -2.50
C GLU A 137 -10.24 8.38 -2.81
N PRO A 138 -11.25 8.32 -3.70
CA PRO A 138 -12.07 7.11 -3.93
C PRO A 138 -11.29 5.93 -4.51
N ALA A 139 -10.06 6.14 -4.98
CA ALA A 139 -9.20 5.09 -5.51
C ALA A 139 -8.28 4.46 -4.46
N ALA A 140 -8.16 5.06 -3.27
CA ALA A 140 -7.44 4.49 -2.13
C ALA A 140 -8.27 3.38 -1.49
N THR A 141 -8.27 2.22 -2.11
CA THR A 141 -9.05 1.05 -1.70
C THR A 141 -8.16 -0.17 -1.58
N LEU A 142 -8.57 -1.12 -0.75
CA LEU A 142 -7.86 -2.38 -0.56
C LEU A 142 -7.66 -3.11 -1.89
N ASP A 143 -8.71 -3.20 -2.72
CA ASP A 143 -8.65 -3.89 -4.02
C ASP A 143 -7.62 -3.26 -4.97
N ASN A 144 -7.55 -1.92 -5.00
CA ASN A 144 -6.57 -1.22 -5.83
C ASN A 144 -5.16 -1.36 -5.28
N ALA A 145 -4.99 -1.37 -3.95
CA ALA A 145 -3.71 -1.62 -3.31
C ALA A 145 -3.17 -3.03 -3.58
N VAL A 146 -4.03 -4.04 -3.45
CA VAL A 146 -3.72 -5.45 -3.81
C VAL A 146 -3.35 -5.55 -5.28
N SER A 147 -4.13 -4.91 -6.16
CA SER A 147 -3.86 -4.90 -7.60
C SER A 147 -2.51 -4.26 -7.91
N TYR A 148 -2.26 -3.05 -7.40
CA TYR A 148 -1.04 -2.32 -7.69
C TYR A 148 0.20 -3.04 -7.16
N ASN A 149 0.29 -3.27 -5.85
CA ASN A 149 1.47 -3.84 -5.23
C ASN A 149 1.71 -5.30 -5.67
N GLY A 150 0.64 -6.10 -5.78
CA GLY A 150 0.72 -7.49 -6.22
C GLY A 150 1.19 -7.63 -7.68
N ASN A 151 0.70 -6.77 -8.58
CA ASN A 151 1.13 -6.82 -9.98
C ASN A 151 2.47 -6.15 -10.22
N LEU A 152 2.84 -5.14 -9.44
CA LEU A 152 4.18 -4.56 -9.44
C LEU A 152 5.22 -5.65 -9.11
N VAL A 153 5.01 -6.42 -8.03
CA VAL A 153 5.91 -7.53 -7.66
C VAL A 153 6.03 -8.56 -8.78
N LYS A 154 4.91 -8.95 -9.42
CA LYS A 154 4.93 -9.87 -10.57
C LYS A 154 5.68 -9.29 -11.76
N HIS A 155 5.47 -8.01 -12.05
CA HIS A 155 6.14 -7.30 -13.14
C HIS A 155 7.67 -7.28 -12.91
N LEU A 156 8.13 -6.89 -11.72
CA LEU A 156 9.55 -6.84 -11.37
C LEU A 156 10.20 -8.24 -11.42
N LYS A 157 9.52 -9.27 -10.88
CA LYS A 157 9.99 -10.67 -10.92
C LYS A 157 10.07 -11.24 -12.34
N SER A 158 9.30 -10.70 -13.30
CA SER A 158 9.35 -11.15 -14.69
C SER A 158 10.65 -10.82 -15.41
N GLY A 159 11.41 -9.82 -14.92
CA GLY A 159 12.65 -9.36 -15.55
C GLY A 159 12.44 -8.68 -16.91
N LYS A 160 11.20 -8.42 -17.32
CA LYS A 160 10.88 -7.83 -18.63
C LYS A 160 11.45 -6.41 -18.82
N GLY A 161 11.59 -5.67 -17.72
CA GLY A 161 11.90 -4.24 -17.75
C GLY A 161 10.76 -3.42 -18.36
N THR A 162 11.09 -2.21 -18.81
CA THR A 162 10.15 -1.27 -19.44
C THR A 162 10.30 -1.28 -20.96
N PRO A 163 9.36 -0.70 -21.73
CA PRO A 163 9.48 -0.61 -23.19
C PRO A 163 10.78 0.04 -23.72
N LEU A 164 11.28 1.13 -23.12
CA LEU A 164 12.56 1.76 -23.51
C LEU A 164 13.78 1.15 -22.82
N MET A 165 13.59 0.42 -21.74
CA MET A 165 14.66 -0.27 -21.01
C MET A 165 14.34 -1.79 -20.89
N PRO A 166 14.25 -2.51 -22.03
CA PRO A 166 13.91 -3.92 -22.02
C PRO A 166 15.01 -4.74 -21.32
N ASN A 167 14.60 -5.76 -20.57
CA ASN A 167 15.49 -6.62 -19.77
C ASN A 167 16.27 -5.90 -18.66
N ARG A 168 15.91 -4.64 -18.35
CA ARG A 168 16.49 -3.91 -17.22
C ARG A 168 15.69 -4.22 -15.95
N THR A 169 16.39 -4.55 -14.88
CA THR A 169 15.81 -4.68 -13.54
C THR A 169 16.05 -3.42 -12.72
N PHE A 170 15.16 -3.13 -11.79
CA PHE A 170 15.24 -1.96 -10.92
C PHE A 170 15.13 -2.42 -9.48
N ASP A 171 16.13 -2.08 -8.65
CA ASP A 171 16.01 -2.19 -7.20
C ASP A 171 14.82 -1.30 -6.79
N THR A 172 13.75 -1.94 -6.32
CA THR A 172 12.46 -1.29 -6.07
C THR A 172 12.02 -1.53 -4.65
N TYR A 173 11.59 -0.48 -3.97
CA TYR A 173 11.20 -0.51 -2.58
C TYR A 173 9.73 -0.11 -2.47
N ILE A 174 8.90 -1.05 -1.99
CA ILE A 174 7.46 -0.82 -1.82
C ILE A 174 7.25 0.05 -0.59
N PHE A 175 6.55 1.16 -0.78
CA PHE A 175 6.09 2.04 0.29
C PHE A 175 4.69 1.58 0.72
N ALA A 176 4.47 1.13 1.96
CA ALA A 176 5.44 0.96 3.04
C ALA A 176 5.27 -0.38 3.77
N LEU A 177 6.16 -0.66 4.73
CA LEU A 177 6.03 -1.86 5.54
C LEU A 177 4.79 -1.79 6.45
N PHE A 178 4.59 -0.68 7.17
CA PHE A 178 3.50 -0.53 8.13
C PHE A 178 2.55 0.60 7.79
N ASN A 179 1.30 0.48 8.24
CA ASN A 179 0.39 1.62 8.36
C ASN A 179 0.93 2.59 9.41
N GLU A 180 1.03 3.87 9.05
CA GLU A 180 1.67 4.91 9.87
C GLU A 180 0.63 5.90 10.38
N ASN A 181 0.01 5.59 11.53
CA ASN A 181 -1.16 6.30 12.07
C ASN A 181 -0.94 7.79 12.43
N LEU A 182 0.31 8.26 12.49
CA LEU A 182 0.65 9.66 12.75
C LEU A 182 0.77 10.53 11.49
N LYS A 183 0.58 9.96 10.28
CA LYS A 183 0.56 10.75 9.04
C LYS A 183 -0.71 11.59 8.89
N GLU A 184 -0.67 12.59 8.02
CA GLU A 184 -1.68 13.67 8.01
C GLU A 184 -3.04 13.25 7.46
N SER A 185 -3.08 12.53 6.34
CA SER A 185 -4.33 12.11 5.66
C SER A 185 -4.70 10.64 5.95
N VAL A 186 -5.93 10.25 5.58
CA VAL A 186 -6.37 8.86 5.68
C VAL A 186 -5.53 7.96 4.76
N SER A 187 -5.30 8.36 3.50
CA SER A 187 -4.44 7.61 2.56
C SER A 187 -3.03 7.41 3.06
N GLU A 188 -2.40 8.49 3.54
CA GLU A 188 -1.02 8.48 4.02
C GLU A 188 -0.82 7.54 5.22
N ARG A 189 -1.86 7.34 6.04
CA ARG A 189 -1.83 6.37 7.15
C ARG A 189 -1.95 4.91 6.71
N ASN A 190 -2.32 4.64 5.46
CA ASN A 190 -2.77 3.32 5.00
C ASN A 190 -1.99 2.77 3.79
N TYR A 191 -0.70 3.08 3.66
CA TYR A 191 0.19 2.50 2.64
C TYR A 191 0.82 1.15 3.03
N GLY A 192 0.66 0.73 4.30
CA GLY A 192 1.33 -0.44 4.85
C GLY A 192 0.89 -1.76 4.23
N LEU A 193 1.85 -2.65 3.99
CA LEU A 193 1.56 -4.07 3.79
C LEU A 193 1.13 -4.75 5.11
N PHE A 194 1.51 -4.18 6.25
CA PHE A 194 1.20 -4.66 7.60
C PHE A 194 0.58 -3.57 8.47
N ARG A 195 -0.20 -3.98 9.46
CA ARG A 195 -0.59 -3.12 10.58
C ARG A 195 0.55 -3.04 11.61
N PRO A 196 0.56 -2.05 12.52
CA PRO A 196 1.59 -1.92 13.55
C PRO A 196 1.70 -3.14 14.50
N ASP A 197 0.65 -3.95 14.59
CA ASP A 197 0.63 -5.21 15.36
C ASP A 197 1.22 -6.41 14.60
N PHE A 198 1.89 -6.16 13.45
CA PHE A 198 2.45 -7.15 12.53
C PHE A 198 1.44 -8.02 11.78
N SER A 199 0.13 -7.82 11.97
CA SER A 199 -0.86 -8.49 11.12
C SER A 199 -0.77 -7.96 9.68
N PRO A 200 -0.90 -8.82 8.65
CA PRO A 200 -0.91 -8.35 7.27
C PRO A 200 -2.19 -7.54 7.00
N VAL A 201 -2.07 -6.44 6.26
CA VAL A 201 -3.23 -5.77 5.66
C VAL A 201 -3.71 -6.59 4.46
N TYR A 202 -2.76 -7.05 3.63
CA TYR A 202 -2.94 -7.95 2.49
C TYR A 202 -1.60 -8.59 2.10
N ASP A 203 -1.62 -9.74 1.41
CA ASP A 203 -0.41 -10.39 0.89
C ASP A 203 -0.20 -10.10 -0.61
N VAL A 204 1.03 -9.73 -0.96
CA VAL A 204 1.44 -9.44 -2.35
C VAL A 204 2.50 -10.42 -2.86
N GLY A 205 2.66 -11.57 -2.19
CA GLY A 205 3.61 -12.61 -2.58
C GLY A 205 5.06 -12.28 -2.21
N VAL A 206 5.22 -11.50 -1.15
CA VAL A 206 6.51 -11.11 -0.54
C VAL A 206 6.68 -11.72 0.84
N LEU A 207 5.58 -12.17 1.45
CA LEU A 207 5.59 -13.02 2.62
C LEU A 207 6.19 -14.37 2.26
N LYS A 208 7.17 -14.82 3.03
CA LYS A 208 7.61 -16.21 2.96
C LYS A 208 6.47 -17.06 3.50
N SER A 209 5.81 -17.85 2.65
CA SER A 209 5.12 -19.04 3.14
C SER A 209 6.14 -19.83 3.97
N PRO A 210 5.77 -20.41 5.13
CA PRO A 210 6.66 -21.32 5.81
C PRO A 210 6.96 -22.48 4.85
N SER A 211 8.11 -22.40 4.19
CA SER A 211 8.63 -23.46 3.37
C SER A 211 8.88 -24.65 4.27
N GLN A 212 8.16 -25.73 3.97
CA GLN A 212 8.37 -27.09 4.43
C GLN A 212 9.88 -27.39 4.61
N ALA A 213 10.35 -27.33 5.85
CA ALA A 213 11.52 -28.09 6.27
C ALA A 213 11.01 -29.46 6.69
N GLY A 214 11.48 -30.52 6.02
CA GLY A 214 11.05 -31.89 6.26
C GLY A 214 11.36 -32.40 7.67
N GLY A 215 10.35 -33.02 8.30
CA GLY A 215 10.44 -33.75 9.58
C GLY A 215 9.04 -34.15 10.06
N PRO A 216 8.82 -35.36 10.63
CA PRO A 216 7.62 -36.14 10.33
C PRO A 216 6.41 -35.96 11.27
N THR A 217 5.24 -36.24 10.66
CA THR A 217 3.96 -36.71 11.22
C THR A 217 3.13 -35.80 12.14
N ALA A 218 2.15 -35.16 11.49
CA ALA A 218 0.72 -35.05 11.83
C ALA A 218 0.29 -34.84 13.29
N ALA A 219 -0.29 -33.65 13.54
CA ALA A 219 -1.39 -33.43 14.49
C ALA A 219 -2.45 -32.53 13.78
N PRO A 220 -3.74 -32.61 14.15
CA PRO A 220 -4.84 -32.30 13.25
C PRO A 220 -5.03 -30.81 13.00
N THR A 221 -5.38 -30.51 11.75
CA THR A 221 -5.79 -29.23 11.19
C THR A 221 -6.97 -28.62 11.95
N ALA A 222 -6.78 -27.41 12.52
CA ALA A 222 -7.89 -26.49 12.73
C ALA A 222 -8.15 -25.74 11.40
N PRO A 223 -9.40 -25.64 10.93
CA PRO A 223 -9.69 -25.01 9.65
C PRO A 223 -9.40 -23.51 9.74
N SER A 224 -8.46 -23.02 8.92
CA SER A 224 -8.37 -21.61 8.59
C SER A 224 -9.70 -21.16 7.98
N PRO A 225 -10.34 -20.07 8.45
CA PRO A 225 -11.56 -19.60 7.84
C PRO A 225 -11.22 -19.04 6.45
N THR A 226 -11.73 -19.75 5.46
CA THR A 226 -11.75 -19.42 4.05
C THR A 226 -12.22 -17.99 3.82
N GLU A 227 -11.43 -17.20 3.08
CA GLU A 227 -11.87 -15.93 2.51
C GLU A 227 -13.12 -16.15 1.65
N SER A 228 -14.25 -15.65 2.13
CA SER A 228 -15.43 -15.37 1.33
C SER A 228 -15.83 -13.93 1.63
N GLY A 229 -16.01 -13.09 0.60
CA GLY A 229 -16.63 -11.78 0.76
C GLY A 229 -17.99 -11.96 1.43
N GLY A 230 -18.03 -11.72 2.74
CA GLY A 230 -19.08 -12.25 3.61
C GLY A 230 -19.96 -11.14 4.15
N LYS A 231 -21.26 -11.34 4.11
CA LYS A 231 -22.20 -10.60 4.96
C LYS A 231 -21.76 -10.72 6.43
N TRP A 232 -21.94 -9.66 7.22
CA TRP A 232 -21.68 -9.60 8.66
C TRP A 232 -22.96 -9.29 9.42
N CYS A 233 -23.05 -9.70 10.68
CA CYS A 233 -24.15 -9.34 11.57
C CYS A 233 -23.69 -8.36 12.65
N VAL A 234 -24.38 -7.23 12.80
CA VAL A 234 -23.99 -6.16 13.75
C VAL A 234 -25.18 -5.66 14.55
N ALA A 235 -24.92 -5.06 15.71
CA ALA A 235 -25.97 -4.43 16.51
C ALA A 235 -26.53 -3.18 15.81
N LYS A 236 -27.86 -3.07 15.72
CA LYS A 236 -28.51 -1.86 15.18
C LYS A 236 -28.31 -0.64 16.09
N PRO A 237 -28.20 0.57 15.53
CA PRO A 237 -27.99 1.79 16.32
C PRO A 237 -29.05 2.06 17.40
N ASP A 238 -30.28 1.62 17.20
CA ASP A 238 -31.44 1.83 18.08
C ASP A 238 -31.64 0.72 19.13
N ALA A 239 -30.84 -0.34 19.10
CA ALA A 239 -30.87 -1.38 20.12
C ALA A 239 -30.36 -0.86 21.48
N THR A 240 -31.06 -1.18 22.57
CA THR A 240 -30.69 -0.78 23.94
C THR A 240 -29.59 -1.68 24.49
N ASP A 241 -28.71 -1.12 25.35
CA ASP A 241 -27.60 -1.87 25.93
C ASP A 241 -28.07 -3.09 26.73
N ASP A 242 -29.20 -3.03 27.42
CA ASP A 242 -29.79 -4.19 28.14
C ASP A 242 -30.09 -5.36 27.20
N LYS A 243 -30.62 -5.08 26.00
CA LYS A 243 -30.91 -6.12 25.00
C LYS A 243 -29.62 -6.65 24.37
N LEU A 244 -28.64 -5.76 24.15
CA LEU A 244 -27.34 -6.14 23.60
C LEU A 244 -26.51 -6.97 24.59
N GLN A 245 -26.60 -6.68 25.89
CA GLN A 245 -26.01 -7.50 26.94
C GLN A 245 -26.68 -8.88 26.98
N GLY A 246 -28.02 -8.94 26.85
CA GLY A 246 -28.74 -10.21 26.74
C GLY A 246 -28.31 -11.05 25.54
N ASN A 247 -28.07 -10.42 24.38
CA ASN A 247 -27.54 -11.12 23.20
C ASN A 247 -26.12 -11.64 23.44
N LEU A 248 -25.27 -10.83 24.07
CA LEU A 248 -23.89 -11.19 24.39
C LEU A 248 -23.86 -12.41 25.33
N ASP A 249 -24.61 -12.35 26.44
CA ASP A 249 -24.70 -13.44 27.41
C ASP A 249 -25.24 -14.73 26.78
N TYR A 250 -26.28 -14.61 25.96
CA TYR A 250 -26.85 -15.74 25.22
C TYR A 250 -25.82 -16.40 24.30
N VAL A 251 -25.15 -15.62 23.44
CA VAL A 251 -24.17 -16.16 22.49
C VAL A 251 -23.00 -16.82 23.20
N CYS A 252 -22.46 -16.20 24.25
CA CYS A 252 -21.33 -16.77 24.98
C CYS A 252 -21.71 -18.04 25.76
N SER A 253 -22.98 -18.19 26.16
CA SER A 253 -23.48 -19.42 26.81
C SER A 253 -23.56 -20.64 25.87
N LEU A 254 -23.57 -20.43 24.55
CA LEU A 254 -23.65 -21.49 23.54
C LEU A 254 -22.30 -22.13 23.19
N GLY A 255 -21.22 -21.74 23.87
CA GLY A 255 -19.88 -22.26 23.62
C GLY A 255 -19.14 -21.58 22.45
N ILE A 256 -19.63 -20.42 22.00
CA ILE A 256 -18.95 -19.55 21.03
C ILE A 256 -17.82 -18.78 21.74
N ASP A 257 -16.67 -18.61 21.09
CA ASP A 257 -15.49 -18.00 21.72
C ASP A 257 -15.65 -16.49 21.93
N CYS A 258 -16.00 -16.11 23.16
CA CYS A 258 -16.06 -14.72 23.61
C CYS A 258 -14.79 -14.24 24.31
N LYS A 259 -13.71 -15.03 24.35
CA LYS A 259 -12.43 -14.57 24.93
C LYS A 259 -11.86 -13.32 24.22
N PRO A 260 -12.01 -13.15 22.89
CA PRO A 260 -11.46 -11.99 22.21
C PRO A 260 -12.00 -10.64 22.68
N ILE A 261 -13.21 -10.62 23.25
CA ILE A 261 -13.88 -9.40 23.77
C ILE A 261 -13.79 -9.27 25.29
N GLN A 262 -13.06 -10.14 25.98
CA GLN A 262 -12.78 -9.98 27.41
C GLN A 262 -11.61 -9.01 27.64
N ASP A 263 -11.43 -8.56 28.88
CA ASP A 263 -10.32 -7.67 29.26
C ASP A 263 -8.95 -8.26 28.84
N GLY A 264 -8.14 -7.43 28.18
CA GLY A 264 -6.88 -7.84 27.54
C GLY A 264 -7.02 -8.61 26.22
N GLY A 265 -8.25 -8.83 25.73
CA GLY A 265 -8.53 -9.48 24.46
C GLY A 265 -8.38 -8.56 23.23
N PRO A 266 -8.06 -9.12 22.05
CA PRO A 266 -7.78 -8.34 20.83
C PRO A 266 -8.99 -7.57 20.27
N CYS A 267 -10.20 -7.87 20.71
CA CYS A 267 -11.44 -7.19 20.32
C CYS A 267 -12.15 -6.56 21.52
N PHE A 268 -11.42 -6.32 22.62
CA PHE A 268 -11.96 -5.67 23.80
C PHE A 268 -12.30 -4.19 23.52
N ASP A 269 -11.52 -3.51 22.68
CA ASP A 269 -11.74 -2.10 22.40
C ASP A 269 -12.55 -1.85 21.10
N PRO A 270 -13.49 -0.88 21.11
CA PRO A 270 -13.84 -0.05 22.27
C PRO A 270 -14.66 -0.85 23.29
N ASN A 271 -14.33 -0.69 24.58
CA ASN A 271 -15.00 -1.36 25.69
C ASN A 271 -16.43 -0.83 25.90
N THR A 272 -17.35 -1.28 25.05
CA THR A 272 -18.76 -0.98 25.10
C THR A 272 -19.57 -2.24 24.85
N VAL A 273 -20.72 -2.35 25.53
CA VAL A 273 -21.65 -3.48 25.37
C VAL A 273 -22.03 -3.68 23.89
N ARG A 274 -22.23 -2.59 23.15
CA ARG A 274 -22.56 -2.61 21.72
C ARG A 274 -21.47 -3.24 20.85
N SER A 275 -20.21 -2.88 21.08
CA SER A 275 -19.09 -3.40 20.29
C SER A 275 -18.86 -4.88 20.59
N HIS A 276 -18.92 -5.27 21.86
CA HIS A 276 -18.83 -6.66 22.28
C HIS A 276 -20.01 -7.50 21.78
N ALA A 277 -21.24 -6.98 21.85
CA ALA A 277 -22.41 -7.64 21.31
C ALA A 277 -22.34 -7.78 19.79
N SER A 278 -21.86 -6.77 19.05
CA SER A 278 -21.69 -6.86 17.59
C SER A 278 -20.68 -7.93 17.21
N TYR A 279 -19.60 -8.09 17.98
CA TYR A 279 -18.65 -9.18 17.79
C TYR A 279 -19.30 -10.55 18.00
N ALA A 280 -19.99 -10.73 19.13
CA ALA A 280 -20.64 -11.99 19.48
C ALA A 280 -21.74 -12.37 18.47
N MET A 281 -22.61 -11.41 18.10
CA MET A 281 -23.66 -11.58 17.09
C MET A 281 -23.08 -11.95 15.73
N ASN A 282 -21.95 -11.35 15.34
CA ASN A 282 -21.26 -11.70 14.11
C ASN A 282 -20.68 -13.12 14.15
N ALA A 283 -20.06 -13.52 15.26
CA ALA A 283 -19.54 -14.87 15.44
C ALA A 283 -20.65 -15.93 15.35
N TYR A 284 -21.79 -15.68 16.01
CA TYR A 284 -22.97 -16.53 15.92
C TYR A 284 -23.51 -16.63 14.49
N TYR A 285 -23.59 -15.51 13.77
CA TYR A 285 -24.06 -15.46 12.39
C TYR A 285 -23.22 -16.31 11.43
N HIS A 286 -21.89 -16.29 11.58
CA HIS A 286 -20.99 -17.09 10.74
C HIS A 286 -21.05 -18.59 11.07
N ILE A 287 -21.26 -18.97 12.33
CA ILE A 287 -21.30 -20.38 12.74
C ILE A 287 -22.62 -21.05 12.33
N ASN A 288 -23.73 -20.31 12.29
CA ASN A 288 -25.07 -20.86 12.02
C ASN A 288 -25.50 -20.86 10.53
N GLY A 289 -24.58 -20.54 9.61
CA GLY A 289 -24.84 -20.66 8.16
C GLY A 289 -25.32 -19.38 7.48
N GLN A 290 -25.19 -18.23 8.15
CA GLN A 290 -25.31 -16.88 7.57
C GLN A 290 -26.67 -16.57 6.90
N GLN A 291 -27.76 -17.17 7.36
CA GLN A 291 -29.11 -16.78 6.92
C GLN A 291 -29.48 -15.44 7.55
N ASP A 292 -30.18 -14.57 6.83
CA ASP A 292 -30.53 -13.24 7.35
C ASP A 292 -31.35 -13.32 8.66
N SER A 293 -32.08 -14.43 8.90
CA SER A 293 -32.77 -14.74 10.16
C SER A 293 -31.84 -14.94 11.36
N ASP A 294 -30.61 -15.42 11.13
CA ASP A 294 -29.63 -15.70 12.19
C ASP A 294 -29.06 -14.41 12.79
N CYS A 295 -29.27 -13.28 12.12
CA CYS A 295 -28.92 -11.95 12.60
C CYS A 295 -30.10 -11.20 13.25
N PHE A 296 -31.26 -11.84 13.43
CA PHE A 296 -32.44 -11.12 13.90
C PHE A 296 -32.34 -10.65 15.36
N PHE A 297 -31.88 -11.50 16.29
CA PHE A 297 -31.71 -11.21 17.73
C PHE A 297 -32.85 -10.36 18.34
N ASP A 298 -34.09 -10.84 18.25
CA ASP A 298 -35.30 -10.10 18.69
C ASP A 298 -35.41 -8.68 18.10
N GLY A 299 -35.02 -8.55 16.83
CA GLY A 299 -35.04 -7.29 16.07
C GLY A 299 -33.84 -6.37 16.29
N THR A 300 -32.85 -6.76 17.10
CA THR A 300 -31.70 -5.90 17.47
C THR A 300 -30.48 -6.02 16.56
N GLY A 301 -30.41 -7.04 15.70
CA GLY A 301 -29.31 -7.22 14.74
C GLY A 301 -29.66 -6.83 13.31
N VAL A 302 -28.64 -6.49 12.52
CA VAL A 302 -28.76 -6.18 11.09
C VAL A 302 -27.59 -6.77 10.30
N VAL A 303 -27.93 -7.38 9.16
CA VAL A 303 -26.93 -7.89 8.22
C VAL A 303 -26.37 -6.72 7.41
N THR A 304 -25.04 -6.63 7.36
CA THR A 304 -24.32 -5.61 6.60
C THR A 304 -23.34 -6.27 5.63
N SER A 305 -23.22 -5.71 4.43
CA SER A 305 -22.16 -6.03 3.48
C SER A 305 -20.93 -5.12 3.64
N SER A 306 -20.95 -4.25 4.65
CA SER A 306 -19.85 -3.37 5.03
C SER A 306 -19.20 -3.92 6.29
N ASN A 307 -17.90 -4.15 6.24
CA ASN A 307 -17.17 -4.76 7.37
C ASN A 307 -17.26 -3.86 8.63
N PRO A 308 -17.85 -4.36 9.73
CA PRO A 308 -18.07 -3.56 10.94
C PRO A 308 -16.81 -3.19 11.71
N SER A 309 -15.68 -3.83 11.45
CA SER A 309 -14.40 -3.46 12.04
C SER A 309 -13.93 -2.04 11.62
N MET A 310 -14.64 -1.40 10.68
CA MET A 310 -14.37 -0.04 10.19
C MET A 310 -15.28 1.04 10.82
N ILE A 311 -16.34 0.67 11.57
CA ILE A 311 -17.42 1.60 11.96
C ILE A 311 -17.16 2.31 13.31
N SER A 312 -16.18 1.86 14.09
CA SER A 312 -15.89 2.38 15.44
C SER A 312 -15.26 3.79 15.50
N THR A 313 -14.92 4.43 14.38
CA THR A 313 -14.12 5.67 14.38
C THR A 313 -14.89 6.95 14.01
N LEU A 314 -16.20 6.88 13.74
CA LEU A 314 -16.98 8.02 13.23
C LEU A 314 -17.90 8.64 14.29
N THR A 315 -17.36 9.18 15.38
CA THR A 315 -18.04 10.24 16.15
C THR A 315 -17.04 11.07 16.94
N TYR A 316 -16.52 12.17 16.38
CA TYR A 316 -16.35 13.44 17.09
C TYR A 316 -16.10 14.61 16.12
N SER A 317 -16.66 15.76 16.48
CA SER A 317 -17.06 16.89 15.64
C SER A 317 -15.96 17.79 15.04
N ARG A 318 -16.35 18.41 13.92
CA ARG A 318 -15.93 19.69 13.29
C ARG A 318 -15.15 20.69 14.16
N ALA A 319 -14.08 21.27 13.59
CA ALA A 319 -13.78 22.71 13.59
C ALA A 319 -12.73 23.09 12.51
N LEU A 320 -12.80 24.33 12.03
CA LEU A 320 -12.22 24.90 10.79
C LEU A 320 -10.78 25.50 10.93
N PHE A 321 -10.15 25.73 9.75
CA PHE A 321 -9.06 26.69 9.39
C PHE A 321 -7.57 26.23 9.52
N PRO A 322 -6.59 26.90 8.85
CA PRO A 322 -6.24 26.74 7.43
C PRO A 322 -4.73 26.47 7.17
N PHE A 323 -4.39 26.14 5.93
CA PHE A 323 -3.06 26.08 5.29
C PHE A 323 -1.92 26.87 5.98
N HIS A 324 -0.82 26.18 6.33
CA HIS A 324 0.56 26.58 5.98
C HIS A 324 1.60 25.47 6.29
N TYR A 325 2.42 25.18 5.27
CA TYR A 325 3.80 24.65 5.31
C TYR A 325 4.14 23.47 6.24
N LEU A 326 4.47 22.32 5.64
CA LEU A 326 5.44 21.39 6.23
C LEU A 326 6.54 21.01 5.24
N ASN A 327 7.70 21.62 5.49
CA ASN A 327 8.99 21.07 5.16
C ASN A 327 9.53 20.47 6.48
N ARG A 328 10.12 19.27 6.40
CA ARG A 328 10.66 18.40 7.49
C ARG A 328 9.69 17.39 8.09
N LEU A 329 9.88 16.13 7.72
CA LEU A 329 9.96 15.06 8.71
C LEU A 329 10.92 13.97 8.23
N CYS A 330 11.96 13.73 9.04
CA CYS A 330 12.89 12.63 8.88
C CYS A 330 12.21 11.40 9.48
N ILE A 331 11.55 10.60 8.65
CA ILE A 331 10.98 9.31 9.07
C ILE A 331 12.00 8.23 8.70
N THR A 332 12.39 7.42 9.67
CA THR A 332 13.23 6.24 9.45
C THR A 332 12.44 5.24 8.62
N LEU A 333 12.70 5.25 7.32
CA LEU A 333 12.07 4.37 6.33
C LEU A 333 12.58 2.95 6.56
N THR A 334 11.78 2.10 7.20
CA THR A 334 12.06 0.65 7.21
C THR A 334 11.51 0.11 5.88
N MET A 335 12.39 -0.02 4.90
CA MET A 335 12.03 -0.44 3.54
C MET A 335 12.30 -1.94 3.36
N ILE A 336 11.42 -2.63 2.63
CA ILE A 336 11.71 -3.98 2.12
C ILE A 336 12.56 -3.82 0.85
N VAL A 337 13.76 -4.39 0.85
CA VAL A 337 14.67 -4.41 -0.30
C VAL A 337 14.39 -5.66 -1.13
N PHE A 338 14.03 -5.50 -2.41
CA PHE A 338 14.05 -6.61 -3.37
C PHE A 338 15.33 -6.53 -4.19
N ARG A 339 16.31 -7.37 -3.86
CA ARG A 339 17.42 -7.70 -4.77
C ARG A 339 17.05 -9.00 -5.49
N ASN A 340 17.09 -8.99 -6.82
CA ASN A 340 17.09 -10.21 -7.62
C ASN A 340 18.46 -10.88 -7.57
#